data_AF-A0A026X0A1-F1
#
_entry.id   AF-A0A026X0A1-F1
#
_cell.length_a   1.000
_cell.length_b   1.000
_cell.length_c   1.000
_cell.angle_alpha   90.00
_cell.angle_beta   90.00
_cell.angle_gamma   90.00
#
_symmetry.space_group_name_H-M   'P 1'
#
loop_
_entity.id
_entity.type
_entity.pdbx_description
1 polymer ?
#
loop_
_entity_poly.entity_id
_entity_poly.type
_entity_poly.pdbx_seq_one_letter_code
_entity_poly.pdbx_strand_id
1 'polypeptide(L)'
;THKCSFNGLDYLAEILWNRNPRYPNRSCVWLNVFNIPQFKLWLKSHPRPIYPKSWLWTREEATLRIQRYVRGWLVRKRADVQEMRQFWKVSM
;
A
#
# COMPACT_ATOMS: atom_id res chain seq x y z
N THR A 1 -3.18 15.94 -0.02
CA THR A 1 -2.84 15.11 1.15
C THR A 1 -2.35 13.77 0.67
N HIS A 2 -1.10 13.41 0.99
CA HIS A 2 -0.52 12.12 0.63
C HIS A 2 -1.32 11.01 1.31
N LYS A 3 -1.87 10.07 0.52
CA LYS A 3 -2.77 9.04 1.04
C LYS A 3 -1.98 7.84 1.60
N CYS A 4 -0.80 7.52 1.07
CA CYS A 4 0.05 6.45 1.58
C CYS A 4 1.39 7.01 2.09
N SER A 5 1.92 6.42 3.16
CA SER A 5 3.18 6.82 3.79
C SER A 5 4.41 6.47 2.93
N PHE A 6 4.31 5.49 2.03
CA PHE A 6 5.42 5.09 1.17
C PHE A 6 4.94 4.65 -0.22
N ASN A 7 5.63 5.12 -1.26
CA ASN A 7 5.49 4.62 -2.62
C ASN A 7 6.89 4.34 -3.18
N GLY A 8 7.14 3.12 -3.64
CA GLY A 8 8.45 2.73 -4.15
C GLY A 8 8.91 3.54 -5.37
N LEU A 9 7.99 3.95 -6.23
CA LEU A 9 8.30 4.80 -7.39
C LEU A 9 8.71 6.21 -6.95
N ASP A 10 8.13 6.72 -5.86
CA ASP A 10 8.50 8.04 -5.30
C ASP A 10 9.91 8.02 -4.79
N TYR A 11 10.24 6.96 -4.05
CA TYR A 11 11.60 6.75 -3.55
C TYR A 11 12.60 6.63 -4.70
N LEU A 12 12.30 5.83 -5.73
CA LEU A 12 13.17 5.70 -6.89
C LEU A 12 13.33 7.02 -7.64
N ALA A 13 12.24 7.77 -7.86
CA ALA A 13 12.29 9.07 -8.52
C ALA A 13 13.15 10.07 -7.74
N GLU A 14 13.04 10.09 -6.40
CA GLU A 14 13.87 10.91 -5.54
C GLU A 14 15.36 10.54 -5.65
N ILE A 15 15.68 9.26 -5.52
CA ILE A 15 17.06 8.76 -5.59
C ILE A 15 17.67 9.05 -6.95
N LEU A 16 16.96 8.72 -8.04
CA LEU A 16 17.44 8.89 -9.41
C LEU A 16 17.63 10.36 -9.79
N TRP A 17 16.81 11.25 -9.25
CA TRP A 17 16.96 12.68 -9.48
C TRP A 17 18.18 13.26 -8.75
N ASN A 18 18.28 13.00 -7.45
CA ASN A 18 19.31 13.59 -6.60
C ASN A 18 20.70 13.00 -6.85
N ARG A 19 20.77 11.70 -7.20
CA ARG A 19 22.04 11.00 -7.48
C ARG A 19 22.34 10.88 -8.98
N ASN A 20 21.78 11.73 -9.81
CA ASN A 20 22.02 11.68 -11.26
C ASN A 20 23.48 12.09 -11.58
N PRO A 21 24.34 11.19 -12.10
CA PRO A 21 25.74 11.51 -12.39
C PRO A 21 25.90 12.60 -13.47
N ARG A 22 24.88 12.79 -14.31
CA ARG A 22 24.87 13.85 -15.34
C ARG A 22 24.65 15.25 -14.76
N TYR A 23 24.20 15.36 -13.52
CA TYR A 23 23.98 16.62 -12.83
C TYR A 23 24.57 16.58 -11.40
N PRO A 24 25.91 16.57 -11.25
CA PRO A 24 26.57 16.37 -9.96
C PRO A 24 26.14 17.37 -8.87
N ASN A 25 25.83 18.61 -9.26
CA ASN A 25 25.40 19.65 -8.32
C ASN A 25 24.09 19.31 -7.57
N ARG A 26 23.29 18.37 -8.10
CA ARG A 26 22.04 17.94 -7.44
C ARG A 26 22.27 17.12 -6.18
N SER A 27 23.41 16.44 -6.04
CA SER A 27 23.69 15.69 -4.81
C SER A 27 24.03 16.60 -3.63
N CYS A 28 24.36 17.88 -3.88
CA CYS A 28 24.69 18.85 -2.82
C CYS A 28 23.46 19.33 -2.04
N VAL A 29 22.27 19.33 -2.68
CA VAL A 29 21.01 19.74 -2.06
C VAL A 29 19.96 18.69 -2.34
N TRP A 30 19.66 17.88 -1.33
CA TRP A 30 18.67 16.81 -1.46
C TRP A 30 17.26 17.40 -1.62
N LEU A 31 16.63 17.13 -2.76
CA LEU A 31 15.25 17.50 -3.03
C LEU A 31 14.33 16.33 -2.74
N ASN A 32 13.35 16.54 -1.87
CA ASN A 32 12.23 15.62 -1.74
C ASN A 32 11.49 15.49 -3.09
N VAL A 33 11.00 14.29 -3.41
CA VAL A 33 10.36 13.99 -4.69
C VAL A 33 9.25 14.97 -5.08
N PHE A 34 8.46 15.46 -4.11
CA PHE A 34 7.33 16.38 -4.38
C PHE A 34 7.78 17.80 -4.71
N ASN A 35 9.05 18.12 -4.48
CA ASN A 35 9.67 19.40 -4.83
C ASN A 35 10.40 19.34 -6.18
N ILE A 36 10.55 18.16 -6.79
CA ILE A 36 11.16 18.02 -8.12
C ILE A 36 10.21 18.60 -9.18
N PRO A 37 10.63 19.57 -10.02
CA PRO A 37 9.74 20.26 -10.95
C PRO A 37 9.03 19.32 -11.94
N GLN A 38 9.78 18.41 -12.56
CA GLN A 38 9.25 17.47 -13.55
C GLN A 38 8.28 16.48 -12.91
N PHE A 39 8.59 16.03 -11.68
CA PHE A 39 7.73 15.12 -10.94
C PHE A 39 6.41 15.80 -10.54
N LYS A 40 6.47 17.06 -10.10
CA LYS A 40 5.29 17.87 -9.78
C LYS A 40 4.41 18.11 -11.00
N LEU A 41 5.02 18.39 -12.16
CA LEU A 41 4.28 18.54 -13.43
C LEU A 41 3.63 17.23 -13.85
N TRP A 42 4.35 16.11 -13.74
CA TRP A 42 3.82 14.79 -14.06
C TRP A 42 2.60 14.42 -13.21
N LEU A 43 2.65 14.65 -11.90
CA LEU A 43 1.53 14.36 -11.00
C LEU A 43 0.29 15.24 -11.25
N LYS A 44 0.45 16.41 -11.86
CA LYS A 44 -0.69 17.26 -12.26
C LYS A 44 -1.46 16.66 -13.42
N SER A 45 -0.77 16.12 -14.43
CA SER A 45 -1.41 15.47 -15.58
C SER A 45 -1.81 14.02 -15.31
N HIS A 46 -1.14 13.36 -14.35
CA HIS A 46 -1.37 11.97 -13.97
C HIS A 46 -1.66 11.88 -12.46
N PRO A 47 -2.87 12.32 -12.03
CA PRO A 47 -3.25 12.23 -10.63
C PRO A 47 -3.25 10.75 -10.22
N ARG A 48 -2.68 10.47 -9.04
CA ARG A 48 -2.62 9.09 -8.56
C ARG A 48 -4.02 8.55 -8.25
N PRO A 49 -4.28 7.27 -8.53
CA PRO A 49 -5.47 6.61 -8.04
C PRO A 49 -5.47 6.58 -6.51
N ILE A 50 -6.65 6.49 -5.94
CA ILE A 50 -6.80 6.26 -4.50
C ILE A 50 -6.22 4.89 -4.19
N TYR A 51 -5.24 4.83 -3.28
CA TYR A 51 -4.66 3.55 -2.88
C TYR A 51 -5.73 2.64 -2.27
N PRO A 52 -5.58 1.31 -2.41
CA PRO A 52 -6.44 0.36 -1.73
C PRO A 52 -6.49 0.66 -0.23
N LYS A 53 -7.67 0.54 0.38
CA LYS A 53 -7.87 0.86 1.80
C LYS A 53 -6.90 0.12 2.73
N SER A 54 -6.51 -1.10 2.36
CA SER A 54 -5.54 -1.90 3.10
C SER A 54 -4.14 -1.26 3.18
N TRP A 55 -3.75 -0.46 2.19
CA TRP A 55 -2.46 0.26 2.16
C TRP A 55 -2.49 1.57 2.95
N LEU A 56 -3.68 1.99 3.34
CA LEU A 56 -3.91 3.22 4.10
C LEU A 56 -4.03 2.94 5.61
N TRP A 57 -4.14 1.68 6.01
CA TRP A 57 -4.31 1.31 7.40
C TRP A 57 -3.08 1.64 8.22
N THR A 58 -3.31 2.14 9.42
CA THR A 58 -2.24 2.14 10.43
C THR A 58 -1.85 0.69 10.76
N ARG A 59 -0.70 0.52 11.41
CA ARG A 59 -0.26 -0.80 11.86
C ARG A 59 -1.31 -1.46 12.77
N GLU A 60 -1.92 -0.68 13.65
CA GLU A 60 -2.94 -1.12 14.60
C GLU A 60 -4.22 -1.55 13.86
N GLU A 61 -4.69 -0.74 12.92
CA GLU A 61 -5.86 -1.07 12.10
C GLU A 61 -5.64 -2.35 11.28
N ALA A 62 -4.49 -2.47 10.62
CA ALA A 62 -4.13 -3.65 9.85
C ALA A 62 -4.08 -4.90 10.75
N THR A 63 -3.46 -4.78 11.93
CA THR A 63 -3.38 -5.86 12.93
C THR A 63 -4.76 -6.32 13.37
N LEU A 64 -5.64 -5.38 13.72
CA LEU A 64 -7.01 -5.68 14.14
C LEU A 64 -7.79 -6.42 13.05
N ARG A 65 -7.66 -5.99 11.79
CA ARG A 65 -8.31 -6.63 10.64
C ARG A 65 -7.80 -8.05 10.43
N ILE A 66 -6.49 -8.24 10.41
CA ILE A 66 -5.87 -9.56 10.25
C ILE A 66 -6.32 -10.50 11.36
N GLN A 67 -6.22 -10.08 12.62
CA GLN A 67 -6.64 -10.89 13.77
C GLN A 67 -8.11 -11.31 13.67
N ARG A 68 -9.02 -10.39 13.30
CA ARG A 68 -10.44 -10.70 13.11
C ARG A 68 -10.64 -11.79 12.05
N TYR A 69 -9.99 -11.66 10.88
CA TYR A 69 -10.14 -12.65 9.81
C TYR A 69 -9.53 -14.01 10.19
N VAL A 70 -8.38 -14.02 10.86
CA VAL A 70 -7.72 -15.24 11.34
C VAL A 70 -8.59 -15.97 12.34
N ARG A 71 -9.16 -15.29 13.35
CA ARG A 71 -10.08 -15.91 14.31
C ARG A 71 -11.27 -16.57 13.61
N GLY A 72 -11.89 -15.87 12.66
CA GLY A 72 -12.99 -16.43 11.88
C GLY A 72 -12.56 -17.63 11.01
N TRP A 73 -11.36 -17.58 10.42
CA TRP A 73 -10.82 -18.68 9.64
C TRP A 73 -10.53 -19.91 10.50
N LEU A 74 -9.94 -19.73 11.69
CA LEU A 74 -9.67 -20.83 12.63
C LEU A 74 -10.95 -21.57 13.01
N VAL A 75 -12.02 -20.84 13.33
CA VAL A 75 -13.34 -21.46 13.61
C VAL A 75 -13.86 -22.20 12.38
N ARG A 76 -13.83 -21.56 11.20
CA ARG A 76 -14.29 -22.19 9.96
C ARG A 76 -13.45 -23.41 9.58
N LYS A 77 -12.18 -23.50 9.97
CA LYS A 77 -11.32 -24.64 9.65
C LYS A 77 -11.70 -25.91 10.43
N ARG A 78 -12.40 -25.78 11.56
CA ARG A 78 -12.76 -26.95 12.39
C ARG A 78 -13.66 -27.92 11.62
N ALA A 79 -13.43 -29.21 11.83
CA ALA A 79 -14.11 -30.28 11.08
C ALA A 79 -15.63 -30.26 11.31
N ASP A 80 -16.07 -30.12 12.56
CA ASP A 80 -17.48 -29.99 12.96
C ASP A 80 -18.19 -28.83 12.24
N VAL A 81 -17.52 -27.68 12.17
CA VAL A 81 -18.04 -26.51 11.46
C VAL A 81 -18.09 -26.74 9.94
N GLN A 82 -17.09 -27.41 9.36
CA GLN A 82 -17.08 -27.72 7.93
C GLN A 82 -18.17 -28.72 7.56
N GLU A 83 -18.34 -29.79 8.33
CA GLU A 83 -19.38 -30.79 8.15
C GLU A 83 -20.77 -30.14 8.16
N MET A 84 -21.05 -29.33 9.18
CA MET A 84 -22.30 -28.57 9.26
C MET A 84 -22.50 -27.67 8.03
N ARG A 85 -21.47 -26.94 7.57
CA ARG A 85 -21.58 -26.08 6.39
C ARG A 85 -21.82 -26.86 5.09
N GLN A 86 -21.30 -28.08 4.97
CA GLN A 86 -21.57 -28.92 3.80
C GLN A 86 -22.98 -29.48 3.85
N PHE A 87 -23.46 -29.93 5.01
CA PHE A 87 -24.84 -30.38 5.21
C PHE A 87 -25.84 -29.32 4.69
N TRP A 88 -25.70 -28.06 5.12
CA TRP A 88 -26.60 -26.98 4.71
C TRP A 88 -26.48 -26.54 3.25
N LYS A 89 -25.41 -26.91 2.53
CA LYS A 89 -25.28 -26.61 1.09
C LYS A 89 -26.06 -27.60 0.22
N VAL A 90 -26.25 -28.82 0.69
CA VAL A 90 -26.93 -29.90 -0.05
C VAL A 90 -28.44 -29.87 0.20
N SER A 91 -28.88 -29.28 1.31
CA SER A 91 -30.28 -29.12 1.69
C SER A 91 -30.98 -27.89 1.07
N MET A 92 -30.30 -27.18 0.16
CA MET A 92 -30.82 -26.07 -0.66
C MET A 92 -30.76 -26.44 -2.13
#